data_AF-A0A2N2CP54-F1
#
_entry.id   AF-A0A2N2CP54-F1
#
_cell.length_a   1.000
_cell.length_b   1.000
_cell.length_c   1.000
_cell.angle_alpha   90.00
_cell.angle_beta   90.00
_cell.angle_gamma   90.00
#
_symmetry.space_group_name_H-M   'P 1'
#
loop_
_entity.id
_entity.type
_entity.pdbx_description
1 polymer ?
#
loop_
_entity_poly.entity_id
_entity_poly.type
_entity_poly.pdbx_seq_one_letter_code
_entity_poly.pdbx_strand_id
1 'polypeptide(L)' 'DLKVLKDDKGFFPAYEAATVIRQETLDKYPELEAILNQLAGQISDEEMQQMNYYVEKENRDAGNVAAEFLKAKGLL' A
#
# COMPACT_ATOMS: atom_id res chain seq x y z
N ASP A 1 2.07 -0.02 -24.12
CA ASP A 1 2.33 -1.06 -23.13
C ASP A 1 3.78 -0.94 -22.69
N LEU A 2 4.03 -0.87 -21.39
CA LEU A 2 5.38 -0.74 -20.81
C LEU A 2 5.57 -1.87 -19.81
N LYS A 3 6.79 -2.41 -19.73
CA LYS A 3 7.11 -3.50 -18.81
C LYS A 3 8.20 -3.08 -17.84
N VAL A 4 7.90 -3.22 -16.54
CA VAL A 4 8.91 -3.08 -15.49
C VAL A 4 9.83 -4.30 -15.51
N LEU A 5 11.14 -4.06 -15.56
CA LEU A 5 12.14 -5.12 -15.47
C LEU A 5 12.50 -5.36 -14.00
N LYS A 6 12.69 -6.63 -13.63
CA LYS A 6 13.17 -7.00 -12.30
C LYS A 6 14.64 -6.60 -12.15
N ASP A 7 14.97 -5.91 -11.07
CA ASP A 7 16.35 -5.73 -10.64
C ASP A 7 16.83 -7.03 -9.94
N ASP A 8 17.28 -7.99 -10.75
CA ASP A 8 17.71 -9.31 -10.28
C ASP A 8 19.07 -9.29 -9.57
N LYS A 9 19.86 -8.23 -9.75
CA LYS A 9 21.18 -8.05 -9.13
C LYS A 9 21.18 -7.11 -7.93
N GLY A 10 20.03 -6.53 -7.60
CA GLY A 10 19.88 -5.63 -6.45
C GLY A 10 20.79 -4.42 -6.54
N PHE A 11 20.91 -3.83 -7.74
CA PHE A 11 21.70 -2.62 -7.92
C PHE A 11 21.06 -1.42 -7.20
N PHE A 12 19.73 -1.38 -7.14
CA PHE A 12 18.99 -0.33 -6.47
C PHE A 12 18.70 -0.67 -5.00
N PRO A 13 18.65 0.35 -4.11
CA PRO A 13 18.14 0.17 -2.76
C PRO A 13 16.68 -0.31 -2.78
N ALA A 14 16.31 -1.16 -1.83
CA ALA A 14 14.92 -1.55 -1.64
C ALA A 14 14.12 -0.35 -1.06
N TYR A 15 13.01 -0.01 -1.72
CA TYR A 15 12.09 1.05 -1.30
C TYR A 15 10.71 0.46 -0.99
N GLU A 16 10.65 -0.44 -0.01
CA GLU A 16 9.39 -1.02 0.44
C GLU A 16 8.57 0.02 1.25
N ALA A 17 7.28 0.09 0.96
CA ALA A 17 6.36 0.91 1.73
C ALA A 17 6.02 0.21 3.05
N ALA A 18 6.12 0.94 4.15
CA ALA A 18 5.77 0.44 5.48
C ALA A 18 4.99 1.49 6.27
N THR A 19 4.12 1.02 7.17
CA THR A 19 3.41 1.89 8.10
C THR A 19 4.34 2.27 9.26
N VAL A 20 4.52 3.57 9.48
CA VAL A 20 5.29 4.10 10.62
C VAL A 20 4.34 4.84 11.55
N ILE A 21 4.29 4.40 12.81
CA ILE A 21 3.47 5.00 13.86
C ILE A 21 4.35 5.45 15.03
N ARG A 22 3.97 6.53 15.70
CA ARG A 22 4.66 6.96 16.92
C ARG A 22 4.33 6.01 18.07
N GLN A 23 5.33 5.69 18.89
CA GLN A 23 5.15 4.82 20.05
C GLN A 23 4.06 5.33 21.00
N GLU A 24 4.02 6.66 21.27
CA GLU A 24 3.00 7.27 22.14
C GLU A 24 1.55 6.98 21.67
N THR A 25 1.32 6.92 20.36
CA THR A 25 0.00 6.64 19.80
C THR A 25 -0.31 5.16 19.90
N LEU A 26 0.68 4.30 19.68
CA LEU A 26 0.52 2.85 19.77
C LEU A 26 0.27 2.40 21.21
N ASP A 27 0.95 3.00 22.18
CA ASP A 27 0.72 2.73 23.61
C ASP A 27 -0.70 3.12 24.05
N LYS A 28 -1.25 4.19 23.45
CA LYS A 28 -2.62 4.65 23.72
C LYS A 28 -3.69 3.80 23.03
N TYR A 29 -3.37 3.25 21.86
CA TYR A 29 -4.26 2.47 21.01
C TYR A 29 -3.56 1.19 20.52
N PRO A 30 -3.31 0.21 21.41
CA PRO A 30 -2.54 -0.99 21.08
C PRO A 30 -3.19 -1.85 20.00
N GLU A 31 -4.51 -1.76 19.82
CA GLU A 31 -5.25 -2.44 18.75
C GLU A 31 -4.79 -2.04 17.34
N LEU A 32 -4.18 -0.85 17.18
CA LEU A 32 -3.68 -0.37 15.90
C LEU A 32 -2.59 -1.28 15.32
N GLU A 33 -1.78 -1.93 16.17
CA GLU A 33 -0.75 -2.85 15.69
C GLU A 33 -1.35 -3.98 14.86
N ALA A 34 -2.33 -4.69 15.43
CA ALA A 34 -2.96 -5.82 14.77
C ALA A 34 -3.73 -5.39 13.53
N ILE A 35 -4.45 -4.25 13.60
CA ILE A 35 -5.25 -3.74 12.49
C ILE A 35 -4.37 -3.29 11.32
N LEU A 36 -3.35 -2.46 11.57
CA LEU A 36 -2.47 -1.94 10.53
C LEU A 36 -1.63 -3.06 9.89
N ASN A 37 -1.21 -4.05 10.67
CA ASN A 37 -0.50 -5.22 10.15
C ASN A 37 -1.34 -6.10 9.22
N GLN A 38 -2.68 -5.97 9.21
CA GLN A 38 -3.50 -6.67 8.20
C GLN A 38 -3.15 -6.24 6.77
N LEU A 39 -2.58 -5.03 6.58
CA LEU A 39 -2.14 -4.54 5.27
C LEU A 39 -0.75 -5.06 4.86
N ALA A 40 0.02 -5.64 5.80
CA ALA A 40 1.35 -6.14 5.50
C ALA A 40 1.30 -7.21 4.41
N GLY A 41 2.04 -6.98 3.32
CA GLY A 41 2.09 -7.88 2.16
C GLY A 41 0.81 -7.97 1.32
N GLN A 42 -0.19 -7.12 1.56
CA GLN A 42 -1.46 -7.17 0.81
C GLN A 42 -1.43 -6.45 -0.53
N ILE A 43 -0.45 -5.58 -0.73
CA ILE A 43 -0.33 -4.71 -1.90
C ILE A 43 0.92 -5.13 -2.69
N SER A 44 0.69 -5.70 -3.87
CA SER A 44 1.74 -5.96 -4.85
C SER A 44 2.15 -4.70 -5.63
N ASP A 45 3.30 -4.74 -6.31
CA ASP A 45 3.77 -3.66 -7.18
C ASP A 45 2.77 -3.37 -8.30
N GLU A 46 2.17 -4.40 -8.89
CA GLU A 46 1.16 -4.26 -9.94
C GLU A 46 -0.12 -3.59 -9.41
N GLU A 47 -0.59 -3.97 -8.22
CA GLU A 47 -1.76 -3.35 -7.60
C GLU A 47 -1.52 -1.88 -7.26
N MET A 48 -0.34 -1.56 -6.73
CA MET A 48 0.04 -0.17 -6.44
C MET A 48 0.12 0.66 -7.72
N GLN A 49 0.73 0.13 -8.78
CA GLN A 49 0.78 0.80 -10.09
C GLN A 49 -0.62 1.07 -10.64
N GLN A 50 -1.54 0.10 -10.53
CA GLN A 50 -2.91 0.25 -11.00
C GLN A 50 -3.68 1.30 -10.20
N MET A 51 -3.53 1.33 -8.87
CA MET A 51 -4.14 2.35 -8.02
C MET A 51 -3.60 3.74 -8.34
N ASN A 52 -2.28 3.89 -8.53
CA ASN A 52 -1.68 5.16 -8.92
C ASN A 52 -2.16 5.62 -10.29
N TYR A 53 -2.33 4.70 -11.26
CA TYR A 53 -2.90 5.03 -12.56
C TYR A 53 -4.32 5.61 -12.45
N TYR A 54 -5.18 5.02 -11.62
CA TYR A 54 -6.53 5.52 -11.38
C TYR A 54 -6.53 6.94 -10.80
N VAL A 55 -5.62 7.24 -9.90
CA VAL A 55 -5.52 8.57 -9.29
C VAL A 55 -4.91 9.58 -10.27
N GLU A 56 -3.76 9.28 -10.87
CA GLU A 56 -2.97 10.24 -11.65
C GLU A 56 -3.47 10.43 -13.09
N LYS A 57 -3.98 9.38 -13.73
CA LYS A 57 -4.42 9.43 -15.13
C LYS A 57 -5.92 9.57 -15.27
N GLU A 58 -6.67 8.87 -14.43
CA GLU A 58 -8.14 8.94 -14.46
C GLU A 58 -8.72 9.98 -13.50
N ASN A 59 -7.89 10.69 -12.73
CA ASN A 59 -8.31 11.71 -11.75
C ASN A 59 -9.37 11.19 -10.76
N ARG A 60 -9.32 9.89 -10.41
CA ARG A 60 -10.18 9.33 -9.39
C ARG A 60 -9.71 9.79 -8.01
N ASP A 61 -10.67 10.02 -7.11
CA ASP A 61 -10.37 10.34 -5.73
C ASP A 61 -9.60 9.19 -5.06
N ALA A 62 -8.46 9.51 -4.44
CA ALA A 62 -7.58 8.53 -3.82
C ALA A 62 -8.25 7.79 -2.65
N GLY A 63 -9.12 8.46 -1.89
CA GLY A 63 -9.87 7.84 -0.80
C GLY A 63 -10.85 6.78 -1.31
N ASN A 64 -11.55 7.06 -2.41
CA ASN A 64 -12.42 6.09 -3.06
C ASN A 64 -11.64 4.89 -3.61
N VAL A 65 -10.51 5.12 -4.29
CA VAL A 65 -9.65 4.04 -4.80
C VAL A 65 -9.15 3.15 -3.67
N ALA A 66 -8.68 3.74 -2.56
CA ALA A 66 -8.23 2.99 -1.39
C ALA A 66 -9.38 2.19 -0.75
N ALA A 67 -10.56 2.79 -0.58
CA ALA A 67 -11.71 2.10 0.00
C ALA A 67 -12.19 0.91 -0.86
N GLU A 68 -12.18 1.05 -2.18
CA GLU A 68 -12.50 -0.04 -3.09
C GLU A 68 -11.48 -1.18 -3.00
N PHE A 69 -10.17 -0.86 -2.95
CA PHE A 69 -9.11 -1.84 -2.75
C PHE A 69 -9.31 -2.63 -1.45
N LEU A 70 -9.53 -1.93 -0.33
CA LEU A 70 -9.72 -2.56 0.98
C LEU A 70 -10.96 -3.47 0.99
N LYS A 71 -12.08 -3.03 0.40
CA LYS A 71 -13.30 -3.87 0.26
C LYS A 71 -13.06 -5.11 -0.59
N ALA A 72 -12.35 -4.96 -1.71
CA ALA A 72 -12.02 -6.09 -2.59
C ALA A 72 -11.14 -7.14 -1.89
N LYS A 73 -10.28 -6.70 -0.95
CA LYS A 73 -9.45 -7.58 -0.11
C LYS A 73 -10.16 -8.08 1.15
N GLY A 74 -11.39 -7.65 1.42
CA GLY A 74 -12.13 -8.00 2.64
C GLY A 74 -11.56 -7.38 3.91
N LEU A 75 -10.84 -6.26 3.79
CA LEU A 75 -10.21 -5.51 4.88
C LEU A 75 -11.09 -4.33 5.36
N LEU A 76 -12.21 -4.09 4.69
CA LEU A 76 -13.22 -3.08 5.00
C LEU A 76 -14.60 -3.58 4.59
#